data_AF-A0A443VD35-F1
#
_entry.id   AF-A0A443VD35-F1
#
_cell.length_a   1.000
_cell.length_b   1.000
_cell.length_c   1.000
_cell.angle_alpha   90.00
_cell.angle_beta   90.00
_cell.angle_gamma   90.00
#
_symmetry.space_group_name_H-M   'P 1'
#
loop_
_entity.id
_entity.type
_entity.pdbx_description
1 polymer ?
#
loop_
_entity_poly.entity_id
_entity_poly.type
_entity_poly.pdbx_seq_one_letter_code
_entity_poly.pdbx_strand_id
1 'polypeptide(L)' 'MTDNGWFAARPSGTEDAYKIYCESFLGEAHRKQIEKEAVEIVNSVLAAHH' A
#
# COMPACT_ATOMS: atom_id res chain seq x y z
N MET A 1 -3.06 -10.46 0.74
CA MET A 1 -4.38 -10.20 0.14
C MET A 1 -5.42 -10.73 1.11
N THR A 2 -6.50 -10.00 1.33
CA THR A 2 -7.65 -10.48 2.10
C THR A 2 -8.80 -10.77 1.15
N ASP A 3 -9.86 -11.38 1.64
CA ASP A 3 -11.05 -11.67 0.84
C ASP A 3 -11.72 -10.40 0.29
N ASN A 4 -11.50 -9.24 0.96
CA ASN A 4 -12.22 -7.99 0.69
C ASN A 4 -11.35 -6.88 0.08
N GLY A 5 -10.06 -7.12 -0.11
CA GLY A 5 -9.16 -6.11 -0.68
C GLY A 5 -7.69 -6.49 -0.65
N TRP A 6 -6.88 -5.67 -1.31
CA TRP A 6 -5.45 -5.88 -1.44
C TRP A 6 -4.71 -4.56 -1.69
N PHE A 7 -3.39 -4.59 -1.43
CA PHE A 7 -2.46 -3.59 -1.96
C PHE A 7 -1.19 -4.26 -2.49
N ALA A 8 -0.51 -3.58 -3.40
CA ALA A 8 0.81 -3.95 -3.91
C ALA A 8 1.69 -2.70 -3.96
N ALA A 9 2.90 -2.80 -3.42
CA ALA A 9 3.88 -1.73 -3.43
C ALA A 9 5.07 -2.08 -4.34
N ARG A 10 5.54 -1.12 -5.12
CA ARG A 10 6.75 -1.25 -5.94
C ARG A 10 7.57 0.04 -5.95
N PRO A 11 8.91 -0.03 -5.95
CA PRO A 11 9.74 1.14 -6.19
C PRO A 11 9.49 1.71 -7.59
N SER A 12 9.54 3.03 -7.72
CA SER A 12 9.57 3.70 -9.01
C SER A 12 10.91 3.43 -9.70
N GLY A 13 10.90 3.32 -11.02
CA GLY A 13 12.12 3.09 -11.81
C GLY A 13 12.85 4.38 -12.21
N THR A 14 12.22 5.54 -12.00
CA THR A 14 12.67 6.83 -12.56
C THR A 14 12.70 7.96 -11.54
N GLU A 15 12.10 7.77 -10.37
CA GLU A 15 11.93 8.79 -9.33
C GLU A 15 12.28 8.19 -7.98
N ASP A 16 12.72 9.01 -7.04
CA ASP A 16 12.90 8.61 -5.64
C ASP A 16 11.52 8.54 -4.94
N ALA A 17 10.74 7.55 -5.35
CA ALA A 17 9.38 7.33 -4.88
C ALA A 17 9.01 5.84 -5.02
N TYR A 18 7.96 5.43 -4.31
CA TYR A 18 7.30 4.15 -4.53
C TYR A 18 5.84 4.36 -4.94
N LYS A 19 5.26 3.36 -5.60
CA LYS A 19 3.85 3.35 -6.02
C LYS A 19 3.11 2.26 -5.25
N ILE A 20 1.95 2.63 -4.69
CA ILE A 20 1.00 1.69 -4.11
C ILE A 20 -0.21 1.60 -5.03
N TYR A 21 -0.57 0.37 -5.39
CA TYR A 21 -1.84 0.04 -6.03
C TYR A 21 -2.70 -0.65 -4.99
N CYS A 22 -3.97 -0.29 -4.87
CA CYS A 22 -4.89 -0.93 -3.94
C CYS A 22 -6.30 -1.00 -4.49
N GLU A 23 -7.07 -1.96 -3.97
CA GLU A 23 -8.44 -2.20 -4.36
C GLU A 23 -9.25 -2.73 -3.16
N SER A 24 -10.55 -2.43 -3.16
CA SER A 24 -11.50 -2.84 -2.13
C SER A 24 -12.80 -3.28 -2.78
N PHE A 25 -13.32 -4.44 -2.36
CA PHE A 25 -14.66 -4.92 -2.73
C PHE A 25 -15.77 -4.32 -1.86
N LEU A 26 -15.42 -3.61 -0.78
CA LEU A 26 -16.35 -3.00 0.17
C LEU A 26 -16.54 -1.48 -0.07
N GLY A 27 -15.99 -0.96 -1.17
CA GLY A 27 -16.13 0.45 -1.57
C GLY A 27 -15.04 1.38 -1.02
N GLU A 28 -15.25 2.69 -1.22
CA GLU A 28 -14.23 3.74 -1.07
C GLU A 28 -13.74 3.91 0.38
N ALA A 29 -14.63 3.87 1.37
CA ALA A 29 -14.25 4.04 2.77
C ALA A 29 -13.25 2.95 3.21
N HIS A 30 -13.53 1.70 2.84
CA HIS A 30 -12.62 0.58 3.09
C HIS A 30 -11.35 0.67 2.24
N ARG A 31 -11.43 1.14 0.98
CA ARG A 31 -10.23 1.37 0.17
C ARG A 31 -9.29 2.41 0.81
N LYS A 32 -9.81 3.51 1.32
CA LYS A 32 -9.02 4.54 2.03
C LYS A 32 -8.36 4.00 3.29
N GLN A 33 -9.02 3.06 3.98
CA GLN A 33 -8.41 2.36 5.11
C GLN A 33 -7.22 1.50 4.65
N ILE A 34 -7.39 0.73 3.56
CA ILE A 34 -6.30 -0.04 2.94
C ILE A 34 -5.16 0.87 2.49
N GLU A 35 -5.45 2.01 1.86
CA GLU A 35 -4.44 3.00 1.44
C GLU A 35 -3.59 3.47 2.62
N LYS A 36 -4.22 3.81 3.74
CA LYS A 36 -3.53 4.28 4.96
C LYS A 36 -2.64 3.18 5.55
N GLU A 37 -3.19 1.99 5.75
CA GLU A 37 -2.44 0.86 6.34
C GLU A 37 -1.28 0.41 5.44
N ALA A 38 -1.46 0.45 4.11
CA ALA A 38 -0.41 0.11 3.16
C ALA A 38 0.80 1.02 3.28
N VAL A 39 0.59 2.34 3.43
CA VAL A 39 1.67 3.31 3.66
C VAL A 39 2.41 3.03 4.97
N GLU A 40 1.67 2.74 6.04
CA GLU A 40 2.25 2.41 7.35
C GLU A 40 3.13 1.14 7.28
N ILE A 41 2.63 0.09 6.62
CA ILE A 41 3.37 -1.17 6.44
C ILE A 41 4.64 -0.94 5.60
N VAL A 42 4.54 -0.26 4.46
CA VAL A 42 5.69 -0.01 3.58
C VAL A 42 6.76 0.81 4.31
N ASN A 43 6.37 1.88 5.00
CA ASN A 43 7.30 2.70 5.76
C ASN A 43 7.99 1.91 6.89
N SER A 44 7.24 1.06 7.61
CA SER A 44 7.80 0.25 8.69
C SER A 44 8.82 -0.77 8.17
N VAL A 45 8.55 -1.41 7.04
CA VAL A 45 9.47 -2.40 6.45
C VAL A 45 10.72 -1.71 5.91
N LEU A 46 10.57 -0.60 5.18
CA LEU A 46 11.72 0.15 4.66
C LEU A 46 12.61 0.65 5.79
N ALA A 47 12.03 1.19 6.88
CA ALA A 47 12.78 1.61 8.05
C ALA A 47 13.56 0.48 8.74
N ALA A 48 13.04 -0.75 8.72
CA ALA A 48 13.68 -1.93 9.31
C ALA A 48 14.81 -2.54 8.46
N HIS A 49 14.97 -2.09 7.21
CA HIS A 49 16.00 -2.55 6.28
C HIS A 49 17.14 -1.55 6.06
N HIS A 50 17.25 -0.54 6.92
CA HIS A 50 18.41 0.37 7.06
C HIS A 50 19.31 -0.06 8.21
#